data_AF-A0A537AVH3-F1
#
_entry.id   AF-A0A537AVH3-F1
#
_cell.length_a   1.000
_cell.length_b   1.000
_cell.length_c   1.000
_cell.angle_alpha   90.00
_cell.angle_beta   90.00
_cell.angle_gamma   90.00
#
_symmetry.space_group_name_H-M   'P 1'
#
loop_
_entity.id
_entity.type
_entity.pdbx_description
1 polymer ?
#
loop_
_entity_poly.entity_id
_entity_poly.type
_entity_poly.pdbx_seq_one_letter_code
_entity_poly.pdbx_strand_id
1 'polypeptide(L)'
;MTKVEQDRQKSLDIITVRVVETFKGPAGDIATVQIPTRLRTACGLELPAVGAQVLVALDPGNDSAWVPLKASYAELLREYKSKLQPGEKRPGTTH
;
A
#
# COMPACT_ATOMS: atom_id res chain seq x y z
N MET A 1 -1.05 10.96 -28.53
CA MET A 1 -1.76 9.67 -28.48
C MET A 1 -1.00 8.78 -27.50
N THR A 2 -1.49 8.67 -26.26
CA THR A 2 -0.80 7.93 -25.20
C THR A 2 -1.05 6.44 -25.43
N LYS A 3 -0.05 5.73 -25.95
CA LYS A 3 -0.14 4.30 -26.22
C LYS A 3 -0.08 3.56 -24.88
N VAL A 4 -1.25 3.23 -24.33
CA VAL A 4 -1.37 2.27 -23.22
C VAL A 4 -1.20 0.89 -23.85
N GLU A 5 0.05 0.52 -24.15
CA GLU A 5 0.35 -0.84 -24.57
C GLU A 5 0.24 -1.77 -23.36
N GLN A 6 -0.75 -2.65 -23.48
CA GLN A 6 -1.14 -3.70 -22.58
C GLN A 6 0.08 -4.47 -22.06
N ASP A 7 0.38 -4.28 -20.78
CA ASP A 7 1.56 -4.78 -20.08
C ASP A 7 1.49 -6.29 -19.77
N ARG A 8 0.88 -7.08 -20.67
CA ARG A 8 0.50 -8.49 -20.42
C ARG A 8 1.67 -9.48 -20.48
N GLN A 9 2.87 -9.03 -20.84
CA GLN A 9 4.04 -9.87 -21.03
C GLN A 9 5.33 -9.33 -20.36
N LYS A 10 5.23 -8.35 -19.45
CA LYS A 10 6.42 -7.87 -18.73
C LYS A 10 6.59 -8.66 -17.44
N SER A 11 7.84 -8.99 -17.15
CA SER A 11 8.27 -9.60 -15.91
C SER A 11 7.64 -8.87 -14.71
N LEU A 12 6.97 -9.66 -13.86
CA LEU A 12 6.41 -9.22 -12.59
C LEU A 12 7.31 -9.73 -11.48
N ASP A 13 7.72 -8.83 -10.58
CA ASP A 13 8.24 -9.20 -9.29
C ASP A 13 7.03 -9.45 -8.37
N ILE A 14 6.86 -10.69 -7.94
CA ILE A 14 5.77 -11.12 -7.05
C ILE A 14 6.37 -11.37 -5.68
N ILE A 15 5.88 -10.65 -4.67
CA ILE A 15 6.28 -10.87 -3.28
C ILE A 15 5.04 -11.19 -2.44
N THR A 16 5.23 -12.13 -1.50
CA THR A 16 4.22 -12.45 -0.50
C THR A 16 4.62 -11.76 0.80
N VAL A 17 3.71 -10.99 1.38
CA VAL A 17 3.94 -10.29 2.64
C VAL A 17 2.94 -10.74 3.69
N ARG A 18 3.41 -10.85 4.93
CA ARG A 18 2.53 -10.98 6.09
C ARG A 18 2.04 -9.60 6.48
N VAL A 19 0.73 -9.46 6.60
CA VAL A 19 0.12 -8.20 7.05
C VAL A 19 0.25 -8.12 8.57
N VAL A 20 0.95 -7.08 9.03
CA VAL A 20 1.11 -6.82 10.48
C VAL A 20 0.07 -5.83 10.97
N GLU A 21 -0.31 -4.87 10.12
CA GLU A 21 -1.26 -3.82 10.45
C GLU A 21 -2.00 -3.35 9.18
N THR A 22 -3.31 -3.17 9.29
CA THR A 22 -4.14 -2.59 8.21
C THR A 22 -4.57 -1.18 8.58
N PHE A 23 -4.17 -0.20 7.77
CA PHE A 23 -4.55 1.21 7.96
C PHE A 23 -5.85 1.59 7.26
N LYS A 24 -6.14 0.96 6.11
CA LYS A 24 -7.35 1.20 5.31
C LYS A 24 -7.83 -0.11 4.69
N GLY A 25 -9.15 -0.30 4.66
CA GLY A 25 -9.78 -1.48 4.08
C GLY A 25 -9.95 -2.64 5.07
N PRO A 26 -10.38 -3.82 4.59
CA PRO A 26 -10.58 -4.99 5.43
C PRO A 26 -9.25 -5.50 5.97
N ALA A 27 -9.28 -6.05 7.19
CA ALA A 27 -8.13 -6.75 7.75
C ALA A 27 -7.82 -8.01 6.92
N GLY A 28 -6.55 -8.36 6.85
CA GLY A 28 -6.08 -9.59 6.20
C GLY A 28 -4.80 -10.07 6.86
N ASP A 29 -4.43 -11.32 6.63
CA ASP A 29 -3.26 -11.94 7.25
C ASP A 29 -2.04 -11.99 6.31
N ILE A 30 -2.30 -12.21 5.02
CA ILE A 30 -1.29 -12.34 3.98
C ILE A 30 -1.76 -11.54 2.77
N ALA A 31 -0.83 -10.86 2.11
CA ALA A 31 -1.09 -10.18 0.85
C ALA A 31 -0.04 -10.55 -0.20
N THR A 32 -0.48 -10.66 -1.45
CA THR A 32 0.39 -10.79 -2.61
C THR A 32 0.53 -9.43 -3.27
N VAL A 33 1.78 -8.98 -3.43
CA VAL A 33 2.12 -7.70 -4.05
C VAL A 33 2.77 -8.01 -5.39
N GLN A 34 2.23 -7.44 -6.46
CA GLN A 34 2.71 -7.64 -7.82
C GLN A 34 3.17 -6.30 -8.37
N ILE A 35 4.45 -6.22 -8.76
CA ILE A 35 5.01 -5.02 -9.37
C ILE A 35 5.66 -5.38 -10.70
N PRO A 36 5.40 -4.62 -11.77
CA PRO A 36 6.20 -4.70 -12.99
C PRO A 36 7.67 -4.43 -12.69
N THR A 37 8.55 -5.40 -12.99
CA THR A 37 10.00 -5.29 -12.74
C THR A 37 10.58 -4.03 -13.36
N ARG A 38 10.08 -3.63 -14.55
CA ARG A 38 10.49 -2.39 -15.22
C ARG A 38 10.21 -1.15 -14.37
N LEU A 39 9.07 -1.09 -13.68
CA LEU A 39 8.71 0.03 -12.82
C LEU A 39 9.60 0.04 -11.58
N ARG A 40 9.83 -1.13 -10.98
CA ARG A 40 10.78 -1.28 -9.87
C ARG A 40 12.17 -0.72 -10.23
N THR A 41 12.74 -1.16 -11.36
CA THR A 41 14.06 -0.71 -11.80
C THR A 41 14.07 0.78 -12.16
N ALA A 42 13.04 1.28 -12.85
CA ALA A 42 12.97 2.68 -13.24
C ALA A 42 12.84 3.64 -12.04
N CYS A 43 12.15 3.20 -10.98
CA CYS A 43 11.99 3.96 -9.75
C CYS A 43 13.13 3.74 -8.74
N GLY A 44 14.15 2.92 -9.07
CA GLY A 44 15.26 2.61 -8.16
C GLY A 44 14.81 1.88 -6.88
N LEU A 45 13.70 1.15 -6.94
CA LEU A 45 13.17 0.41 -5.81
C LEU A 45 13.91 -0.92 -5.67
N GLU A 46 14.57 -1.15 -4.54
CA GLU A 46 15.14 -2.47 -4.23
C GLU A 46 14.05 -3.41 -3.73
N LEU A 47 14.18 -4.72 -3.92
CA LEU A 47 13.24 -5.65 -3.28
C LEU A 47 13.48 -5.64 -1.76
N PRO A 48 12.42 -5.66 -0.94
CA PRO A 48 12.58 -5.67 0.51
C PRO A 48 13.25 -6.98 0.94
N ALA A 49 14.23 -6.89 1.84
CA ALA A 49 14.84 -8.06 2.45
C ALA A 49 13.80 -8.83 3.30
N VAL A 50 14.01 -10.13 3.47
CA VAL A 50 13.16 -10.95 4.35
C VAL A 50 13.20 -10.38 5.77
N GLY A 51 12.02 -10.13 6.34
CA GLY A 51 11.86 -9.51 7.66
C GLY A 51 11.77 -7.97 7.65
N ALA A 52 12.02 -7.32 6.51
CA ALA A 52 11.80 -5.88 6.39
C ALA A 52 10.30 -5.54 6.45
N GLN A 53 9.97 -4.43 7.10
CA GLN A 53 8.61 -3.90 7.12
C GLN A 53 8.41 -2.91 5.98
N VAL A 54 7.31 -3.06 5.25
CA VAL A 54 6.93 -2.21 4.12
C VAL A 54 5.49 -1.76 4.27
N LEU A 55 5.20 -0.57 3.77
CA LEU A 55 3.83 -0.11 3.60
C LEU A 55 3.38 -0.51 2.21
N VAL A 56 2.24 -1.18 2.11
CA VAL A 56 1.67 -1.62 0.84
C VAL A 56 0.32 -0.98 0.63
N ALA A 57 0.11 -0.43 -0.56
CA ALA A 57 -1.18 -0.04 -1.09
C ALA A 57 -1.58 -1.03 -2.17
N LEU A 58 -2.77 -1.62 -2.02
CA LEU A 58 -3.35 -2.56 -2.97
C LEU A 58 -4.62 -1.95 -3.54
N ASP A 59 -4.75 -1.96 -4.86
CA ASP A 59 -5.96 -1.60 -5.56
C ASP A 59 -6.74 -2.87 -5.99
N PRO A 60 -8.09 -2.84 -6.10
CA PRO A 60 -8.86 -3.98 -6.57
C PRO A 60 -8.47 -4.49 -7.97
N GLY A 61 -7.80 -3.65 -8.78
CA GLY A 61 -7.24 -4.03 -10.08
C GLY A 61 -5.97 -4.90 -10.04
N ASN A 62 -5.54 -5.37 -8.85
CA ASN A 62 -4.24 -6.04 -8.60
C ASN A 62 -3.01 -5.15 -8.83
N ASP A 63 -3.20 -3.86 -9.08
CA ASP A 63 -2.10 -2.90 -9.04
C ASP A 63 -1.67 -2.71 -7.58
N SER A 64 -0.36 -2.65 -7.37
CA SER A 64 0.20 -2.49 -6.05
C SER A 64 1.38 -1.53 -6.05
N ALA A 65 1.47 -0.76 -4.97
CA ALA A 65 2.61 0.10 -4.69
C ALA A 65 3.09 -0.19 -3.28
N TRP A 66 4.39 -0.16 -3.06
CA TRP A 66 4.95 -0.27 -1.73
C TRP A 66 6.11 0.69 -1.54
N VAL A 67 6.34 1.06 -0.28
CA VAL A 67 7.48 1.87 0.14
C VAL A 67 8.11 1.26 1.39
N PRO A 68 9.44 1.39 1.57
CA PRO A 68 10.09 1.02 2.83
C PRO A 68 9.43 1.78 4.00
N LEU A 69 8.97 1.04 5.01
CA LEU A 69 8.33 1.66 6.16
C LEU A 69 9.40 2.06 7.17
N LYS A 70 9.62 3.37 7.33
CA LYS A 70 10.39 3.89 8.46
C LYS A 70 9.51 3.88 9.71
N ALA A 71 10.10 3.59 10.88
CA ALA A 71 9.37 3.54 12.15
C ALA A 71 8.56 4.81 12.43
N SER A 72 9.15 6.00 12.18
CA SER A 72 8.49 7.29 12.35
C SER A 72 7.28 7.49 11.43
N TYR A 73 7.27 6.87 10.25
CA TYR A 73 6.14 6.98 9.33
C TYR A 73 4.97 6.08 9.74
N ALA A 74 5.25 4.92 10.34
CA ALA A 74 4.21 4.04 10.87
C ALA A 74 3.39 4.72 11.97
N GLU A 75 4.05 5.48 12.85
CA GLU A 75 3.40 6.25 13.91
C GLU A 75 2.45 7.32 13.35
N LEU A 76 2.88 8.07 12.33
CA LEU A 76 2.02 9.05 11.64
C LEU A 76 0.78 8.41 11.03
N LEU A 77 0.91 7.20 10.47
CA LEU A 77 -0.23 6.46 9.91
C LEU A 77 -1.21 6.00 10.99
N ARG A 78 -0.71 5.60 12.17
CA ARG A 78 -1.56 5.26 13.32
C ARG A 78 -2.33 6.47 13.83
N GLU A 79 -1.67 7.61 13.95
CA GLU A 79 -2.34 8.87 14.32
C GLU A 79 -3.41 9.26 13.30
N TYR A 80 -3.09 9.16 12.02
CA TYR A 80 -4.04 9.46 10.95
C TYR A 80 -5.25 8.51 10.97
N LYS A 81 -5.02 7.20 11.17
CA LYS A 81 -6.09 6.21 11.36
C LYS A 81 -6.97 6.56 12.57
N SER A 82 -6.38 6.99 13.69
CA SER A 82 -7.12 7.42 14.87
C SER A 82 -8.02 8.62 14.57
N LYS A 83 -7.55 9.57 13.75
CA LYS A 83 -8.33 10.76 13.34
C LYS A 83 -9.45 10.43 12.35
N LEU A 84 -9.34 9.31 11.62
CA LEU A 84 -10.33 8.85 10.65
C LEU A 84 -11.42 7.94 11.25
N GLN A 85 -11.24 7.43 12.47
CA GLN A 85 -12.31 6.67 13.15
C GLN A 85 -13.46 7.63 13.52
N PRO A 86 -14.72 7.32 13.17
CA PRO A 86 -15.85 8.23 13.40
C PRO A 86 -16.19 8.27 14.89
N GLY A 87 -15.61 9.26 15.59
CA GLY A 87 -15.85 9.53 17.00
C GLY A 87 -16.12 11.00 17.34
N GLU A 88 -16.21 11.91 16.35
CA GLU A 88 -16.49 13.33 16.62
C GLU A 88 -17.94 13.65 16.22
N LYS A 89 -18.85 13.70 17.20
CA LYS A 89 -20.16 14.35 17.03
C LYS A 89 -19.92 15.79 16.60
N ARG A 90 -20.28 16.15 15.37
CA ARG A 90 -20.33 17.56 14.94
C ARG A 90 -21.45 18.25 15.74
N PRO A 91 -21.18 19.28 16.55
CA PRO A 91 -22.23 20.03 17.20
C PRO A 91 -22.86 20.96 16.16
N GLY A 92 -24.18 20.81 15.98
CA GLY A 92 -25.05 21.84 15.43
C GLY A 92 -25.12 21.93 13.90
N THR A 93 -26.18 21.36 13.33
CA THR A 93 -26.94 22.10 12.32
C THR A 93 -28.41 21.77 12.56
N THR A 94 -29.09 22.73 13.18
CA THR A 94 -30.51 22.72 13.50
C THR A 94 -31.36 22.67 12.22
N HIS A 95 -32.50 21.99 12.34
CA HIS A 95 -33.57 21.85 11.35
C HIS A 95 -34.12 23.18 10.82
#